data_AF-A0AAD5L2F0-F1
#
_entry.id   AF-A0AAD5L2F0-F1
#
_cell.length_a   1.000
_cell.length_b   1.000
_cell.length_c   1.000
_cell.angle_alpha   90.00
_cell.angle_beta   90.00
_cell.angle_gamma   90.00
#
_symmetry.space_group_name_H-M   'P 1'
#
loop_
_entity.id
_entity.type
_entity.pdbx_description
1 polymer ?
#
loop_
_entity_poly.entity_id
_entity_poly.type
_entity_poly.pdbx_seq_one_letter_code
_entity_poly.pdbx_strand_id
1 'polypeptide(L)'
;MASAVVKLKNFATGFKIAFVPSSSCRTLTTSHRLSSEVKDNWFSKVFVRKIEPTKESHSRLLSDKDVIYELQTHNIRPDMRDKYLSNYEKHCQLMASSDINAELVGSWSVIVGDQDQAFHVWRYIGGYAEIDKACVTLAKSNEHRRLWNEQGQCIRARHNQYVLTFSFWPQIESRKGPNVYEVRNYVLKPGTMIEWGNNWARAISFRRENEEAFAGFFSQIGRLYNVHHVWAYSDLQSRKETREAAWRKPGWDECVAYTVPLIQQMHTKIMVPLPFSPTQ
;
A
#
# COMPACT_ATOMS: atom_id res chain seq x y z
N MET A 1 -15.64 31.13 -40.21
CA MET A 1 -16.23 30.66 -41.50
C MET A 1 -15.09 30.31 -42.45
N ALA A 2 -15.16 29.12 -43.08
CA ALA A 2 -14.38 28.59 -44.23
C ALA A 2 -12.84 28.57 -44.09
N SER A 3 -12.11 27.45 -44.04
CA SER A 3 -12.01 26.26 -44.90
C SER A 3 -11.62 26.54 -46.35
N ALA A 4 -10.44 26.10 -46.77
CA ALA A 4 -10.15 25.72 -48.16
C ALA A 4 -8.96 24.75 -48.26
N VAL A 5 -9.27 23.56 -48.76
CA VAL A 5 -8.41 22.45 -49.18
C VAL A 5 -8.24 22.52 -50.70
N VAL A 6 -7.04 22.28 -51.24
CA VAL A 6 -6.80 21.86 -52.66
C VAL A 6 -5.52 21.00 -52.68
N LYS A 7 -5.57 19.66 -52.79
CA LYS A 7 -5.71 18.74 -53.95
C LYS A 7 -4.42 18.43 -54.75
N LEU A 8 -4.18 17.11 -54.87
CA LEU A 8 -3.11 16.36 -55.55
C LEU A 8 -2.97 16.60 -57.06
N LYS A 9 -1.77 16.26 -57.59
CA LYS A 9 -1.62 15.63 -58.92
C LYS A 9 -0.60 14.47 -58.88
N ASN A 10 -1.04 13.30 -59.35
CA ASN A 10 -0.23 12.16 -59.75
C ASN A 10 0.26 12.34 -61.19
N PHE A 11 1.45 11.81 -61.51
CA PHE A 11 1.79 11.38 -62.87
C PHE A 11 2.52 10.05 -62.81
N ALA A 12 1.98 9.08 -63.53
CA ALA A 12 2.57 7.77 -63.79
C ALA A 12 3.35 7.81 -65.12
N THR A 13 4.39 7.01 -65.23
CA THR A 13 4.87 6.45 -66.51
C THR A 13 5.63 5.16 -66.22
N GLY A 14 5.26 4.10 -66.93
CA GLY A 14 5.89 2.78 -66.83
C GLY A 14 6.82 2.49 -68.01
N PHE A 15 7.61 1.43 -67.88
CA PHE A 15 8.17 0.69 -69.00
C PHE A 15 8.34 -0.79 -68.59
N LYS A 16 8.00 -1.70 -69.50
CA LYS A 16 8.08 -3.17 -69.41
C LYS A 16 9.05 -3.71 -70.47
N ILE A 17 9.28 -5.04 -70.43
CA ILE A 17 9.79 -6.00 -71.46
C ILE A 17 11.18 -6.55 -71.10
N ALA A 18 11.55 -7.85 -71.15
CA ALA A 18 10.91 -9.12 -71.57
C ALA A 18 11.58 -10.34 -70.90
N PHE A 19 10.90 -11.48 -71.09
CA PHE A 19 11.12 -12.85 -70.62
C PHE A 19 11.97 -13.67 -71.63
N VAL A 20 12.47 -14.86 -71.22
CA VAL A 20 12.38 -16.21 -71.88
C VAL A 20 13.47 -17.19 -71.36
N PRO A 21 13.22 -18.52 -71.33
CA PRO A 21 13.61 -19.45 -70.25
C PRO A 21 14.49 -20.64 -70.73
N SER A 22 14.83 -21.57 -69.82
CA SER A 22 14.92 -22.99 -70.19
C SER A 22 14.70 -23.94 -68.99
N SER A 23 14.00 -25.02 -69.29
CA SER A 23 13.51 -26.06 -68.38
C SER A 23 14.44 -27.27 -68.41
N SER A 24 14.51 -28.03 -67.31
CA SER A 24 14.50 -29.50 -67.38
C SER A 24 14.14 -30.16 -66.05
N CYS A 25 13.25 -31.14 -66.19
CA CYS A 25 12.57 -31.97 -65.20
C CYS A 25 13.45 -33.14 -64.74
N ARG A 26 13.29 -33.60 -63.48
CA ARG A 26 12.95 -35.01 -63.16
C ARG A 26 12.80 -35.29 -61.65
N THR A 27 11.60 -35.79 -61.34
CA THR A 27 11.20 -36.91 -60.45
C THR A 27 11.28 -36.80 -58.91
N LEU A 28 10.09 -37.09 -58.34
CA LEU A 28 9.73 -37.37 -56.96
C LEU A 28 10.48 -38.57 -56.37
N THR A 29 10.82 -38.52 -55.07
CA THR A 29 10.64 -39.65 -54.12
C THR A 29 10.57 -39.11 -52.68
N THR A 30 9.81 -39.80 -51.84
CA THR A 30 9.33 -39.52 -50.49
C THR A 30 10.35 -39.83 -49.39
N SER A 31 10.36 -39.05 -48.29
CA SER A 31 10.13 -39.50 -46.89
C SER A 31 10.71 -38.55 -45.81
N HIS A 32 9.79 -38.09 -44.94
CA HIS A 32 9.87 -37.88 -43.49
C HIS A 32 11.20 -37.64 -42.75
N ARG A 33 11.33 -36.44 -42.12
CA ARG A 33 11.29 -36.14 -40.65
C ARG A 33 12.16 -34.93 -40.26
N LEU A 34 11.53 -34.10 -39.41
CA LEU A 34 12.02 -33.01 -38.56
C LEU A 34 13.35 -33.36 -37.85
N SER A 35 14.23 -32.43 -37.43
CA SER A 35 14.01 -31.09 -36.88
C SER A 35 15.31 -30.27 -36.94
N SER A 36 15.23 -28.99 -37.26
CA SER A 36 16.30 -28.04 -36.96
C SER A 36 15.73 -26.68 -36.55
N GLU A 37 16.41 -26.07 -35.59
CA GLU A 37 16.42 -24.65 -35.25
C GLU A 37 15.32 -24.12 -34.32
N VAL A 38 15.67 -24.17 -33.02
CA VAL A 38 15.23 -23.24 -32.00
C VAL A 38 15.72 -21.84 -32.39
N LYS A 39 14.78 -20.93 -32.68
CA LYS A 39 15.01 -19.48 -32.66
C LYS A 39 14.14 -18.83 -31.58
N ASP A 40 14.80 -17.95 -30.85
CA ASP A 40 14.37 -17.20 -29.69
C ASP A 40 13.00 -16.53 -29.84
N ASN A 41 12.11 -16.79 -28.89
CA ASN A 41 10.79 -16.17 -28.80
C ASN A 41 10.68 -15.26 -27.55
N TRP A 42 11.57 -14.26 -27.50
CA TRP A 42 11.68 -13.23 -26.45
C TRP A 42 10.44 -12.32 -26.32
N PHE A 43 9.51 -12.34 -27.29
CA PHE A 43 8.30 -11.51 -27.27
C PHE A 43 7.04 -12.18 -26.69
N SER A 44 7.12 -13.40 -26.17
CA SER A 44 5.93 -14.14 -25.67
C SER A 44 5.54 -13.85 -24.21
N LYS A 45 6.28 -13.00 -23.48
CA LYS A 45 6.04 -12.69 -22.05
C LYS A 45 5.26 -11.39 -21.78
N VAL A 46 4.47 -10.90 -22.74
CA VAL A 46 3.49 -9.82 -22.49
C VAL A 46 2.08 -10.31 -22.79
N PHE A 47 1.69 -11.41 -22.16
CA PHE A 47 0.28 -11.66 -21.93
C PHE A 47 -0.08 -11.06 -20.57
N VAL A 48 -0.65 -9.85 -20.61
CA VAL A 48 -1.46 -9.32 -19.52
C VAL A 48 -2.46 -10.42 -19.17
N ARG A 49 -2.30 -11.04 -17.98
CA ARG A 49 -3.31 -11.95 -17.44
C ARG A 49 -4.65 -11.23 -17.55
N LYS A 50 -5.58 -11.75 -18.37
CA LYS A 50 -6.98 -11.28 -18.36
C LYS A 50 -7.48 -11.47 -16.94
N ILE A 51 -7.59 -10.37 -16.21
CA ILE A 51 -8.22 -10.36 -14.89
C ILE A 51 -9.69 -10.64 -15.16
N GLU A 52 -10.15 -11.84 -14.81
CA GLU A 52 -11.58 -12.10 -14.80
C GLU A 52 -12.23 -11.14 -13.80
N PRO A 53 -13.24 -10.35 -14.21
CA PRO A 53 -13.89 -9.42 -13.31
C PRO A 53 -14.61 -10.22 -12.23
N THR A 54 -14.00 -10.27 -11.05
CA THR A 54 -14.55 -10.95 -9.87
C THR A 54 -15.79 -10.18 -9.42
N LYS A 55 -16.92 -10.86 -9.24
CA LYS A 55 -18.22 -10.25 -8.88
C LYS A 55 -18.30 -9.74 -7.43
N GLU A 56 -17.22 -9.83 -6.66
CA GLU A 56 -17.16 -9.39 -5.26
C GLU A 56 -16.23 -8.19 -5.08
N SER A 57 -16.60 -7.27 -4.18
CA SER A 57 -15.75 -6.12 -3.87
C SER A 57 -14.39 -6.59 -3.34
N HIS A 58 -13.29 -6.11 -3.94
CA HIS A 58 -11.91 -6.55 -3.66
C HIS A 58 -11.49 -6.56 -2.18
N SER A 59 -12.16 -5.79 -1.31
CA SER A 59 -11.95 -5.80 0.14
C SER A 59 -12.48 -7.02 0.89
N ARG A 60 -13.47 -7.75 0.35
CA ARG A 60 -14.10 -8.93 0.99
C ARG A 60 -13.14 -10.10 1.20
N LEU A 61 -12.20 -10.28 0.28
CA LEU A 61 -11.24 -11.39 0.32
C LEU A 61 -10.14 -11.17 1.36
N LEU A 62 -9.96 -9.93 1.84
CA LEU A 62 -8.77 -9.53 2.57
C LEU A 62 -9.03 -9.04 4.00
N SER A 63 -10.27 -8.80 4.43
CA SER A 63 -10.56 -8.24 5.77
C SER A 63 -11.97 -8.56 6.27
N ASP A 64 -12.13 -8.50 7.59
CA ASP A 64 -13.42 -8.27 8.25
C ASP A 64 -13.93 -6.86 7.89
N LYS A 65 -15.23 -6.70 7.63
CA LYS A 65 -15.85 -5.42 7.22
C LYS A 65 -16.31 -4.56 8.38
N ASP A 66 -16.51 -5.16 9.55
CA ASP A 66 -17.15 -4.48 10.67
C ASP A 66 -16.15 -3.62 11.45
N VAL A 67 -14.86 -3.75 11.15
CA VAL A 67 -13.77 -2.98 11.76
C VAL A 67 -13.07 -2.14 10.70
N ILE A 68 -13.12 -0.81 10.86
CA ILE A 68 -12.39 0.14 10.02
C ILE A 68 -11.29 0.78 10.86
N TYR A 69 -10.09 0.89 10.30
CA TYR A 69 -9.00 1.62 10.93
C TYR A 69 -8.84 3.00 10.29
N GLU A 70 -8.56 3.99 11.11
CA GLU A 70 -8.26 5.36 10.68
C GLU A 70 -6.78 5.67 10.95
N LEU A 71 -6.03 5.97 9.88
CA LEU A 71 -4.63 6.37 9.96
C LEU A 71 -4.54 7.90 9.87
N GLN A 72 -4.21 8.54 10.99
CA GLN A 72 -4.00 9.98 11.05
C GLN A 72 -2.52 10.31 11.09
N THR A 73 -2.09 11.27 10.27
CA THR A 73 -0.75 11.85 10.31
C THR A 73 -0.86 13.34 10.53
N HIS A 74 -0.31 13.84 11.63
CA HIS A 74 -0.34 15.26 11.99
C HIS A 74 1.09 15.83 11.91
N ASN A 75 1.29 16.80 11.01
CA ASN A 75 2.54 17.56 10.93
C ASN A 75 2.44 18.71 11.93
N ILE A 76 3.19 18.62 13.02
CA ILE A 76 3.16 19.53 14.15
C ILE A 76 4.13 20.69 13.86
N ARG A 77 3.86 21.86 14.44
CA ARG A 77 4.84 22.93 14.53
C ARG A 77 5.85 22.59 15.65
N PRO A 78 7.17 22.60 15.40
CA PRO A 78 8.19 22.19 16.37
C PRO A 78 8.14 23.01 17.66
N ASP A 79 7.82 24.31 17.58
CA ASP A 79 7.67 25.20 18.73
C ASP A 79 6.40 24.94 19.57
N MET A 80 5.49 24.09 19.07
CA MET A 80 4.18 23.82 19.68
C MET A 80 4.00 22.35 20.10
N ARG A 81 5.07 21.55 20.08
CA ARG A 81 5.01 20.09 20.29
C ARG A 81 4.29 19.73 21.59
N ASP A 82 4.70 20.29 22.72
CA ASP A 82 4.15 19.91 24.02
C ASP A 82 2.69 20.33 24.18
N LYS A 83 2.34 21.52 23.65
CA LYS A 83 0.94 21.98 23.60
C LYS A 83 0.08 21.05 22.75
N TYR A 84 0.60 20.60 21.60
CA TYR A 84 -0.08 19.62 20.75
C TYR A 84 -0.29 18.30 21.49
N LEU A 85 0.74 17.77 22.16
CA LEU A 85 0.64 16.48 22.85
C LEU A 85 -0.37 16.52 24.00
N SER A 86 -0.33 17.57 24.82
CA SER A 86 -1.32 17.75 25.90
C SER A 86 -2.75 17.90 25.35
N ASN A 87 -2.92 18.60 24.23
CA ASN A 87 -4.22 18.72 23.58
C ASN A 87 -4.70 17.39 22.96
N TYR A 88 -3.82 16.63 22.31
CA TYR A 88 -4.17 15.36 21.69
C TYR A 88 -4.49 14.29 22.73
N GLU A 89 -3.78 14.26 23.86
CA GLU A 89 -4.11 13.40 24.99
C GLU A 89 -5.53 13.65 25.52
N LYS A 90 -5.92 14.93 25.68
CA LYS A 90 -7.29 15.30 26.05
C LYS A 90 -8.32 14.88 25.00
N HIS A 91 -7.96 14.95 23.72
CA HIS A 91 -8.81 14.44 22.64
C HIS A 91 -9.00 12.92 22.77
N CYS A 92 -7.94 12.16 23.06
CA CYS A 92 -8.04 10.72 23.30
C CYS A 92 -8.93 10.39 24.50
N GLN A 93 -8.82 11.14 25.59
CA GLN A 93 -9.68 10.99 26.77
C GLN A 93 -11.14 11.30 26.45
N LEU A 94 -11.40 12.38 25.68
CA LEU A 94 -12.74 12.72 25.23
C LEU A 94 -13.35 11.60 24.39
N MET A 95 -12.61 11.07 23.42
CA MET A 95 -13.03 9.94 22.58
C MET A 95 -13.38 8.71 23.44
N ALA A 96 -12.51 8.34 24.39
CA ALA A 96 -12.72 7.19 25.27
C ALA A 96 -13.95 7.35 26.20
N SER A 97 -14.32 8.59 26.55
CA SER A 97 -15.51 8.89 27.38
C SER A 97 -16.80 9.09 26.58
N SER A 98 -16.71 9.11 25.25
CA SER A 98 -17.85 9.37 24.36
C SER A 98 -18.63 8.09 24.05
N ASP A 99 -19.88 8.23 23.61
CA ASP A 99 -20.66 7.15 23.01
C ASP A 99 -20.22 6.90 21.54
N ILE A 100 -18.92 6.67 21.35
CA ILE A 100 -18.31 6.35 20.06
C ILE A 100 -17.55 5.05 20.26
N ASN A 101 -17.89 4.03 19.48
CA ASN A 101 -17.23 2.73 19.51
C ASN A 101 -15.92 2.77 18.72
N ALA A 102 -14.98 3.57 19.22
CA ALA A 102 -13.65 3.73 18.66
C ALA A 102 -12.59 3.68 19.77
N GLU A 103 -11.47 3.06 19.45
CA GLU A 103 -10.33 2.98 20.37
C GLU A 103 -9.03 3.40 19.70
N LEU A 104 -8.17 4.02 20.49
CA LEU A 104 -6.82 4.32 20.06
C LEU A 104 -6.01 3.03 20.07
N VAL A 105 -5.54 2.59 18.90
CA VAL A 105 -4.68 1.41 18.75
C VAL A 105 -3.22 1.75 19.03
N GLY A 106 -2.82 2.96 18.66
CA GLY A 106 -1.50 3.48 18.99
C GLY A 106 -1.29 4.89 18.48
N SER A 107 -0.37 5.58 19.15
CA SER A 107 -0.03 6.97 18.90
C SER A 107 1.48 7.14 19.06
N TRP A 108 2.15 7.62 18.01
CA TRP A 108 3.61 7.67 17.97
C TRP A 108 4.14 9.01 17.48
N SER A 109 5.32 9.38 17.98
CA SER A 109 6.14 10.48 17.44
C SER A 109 7.13 9.90 16.44
N VAL A 110 7.25 10.49 15.25
CA VAL A 110 8.26 10.12 14.26
C VAL A 110 9.62 10.65 14.70
N ILE A 111 10.63 9.79 14.73
CA ILE A 111 12.02 10.13 15.09
C ILE A 111 12.99 10.05 13.89
N VAL A 112 12.68 9.21 12.90
CA VAL A 112 13.41 9.13 11.62
C VAL A 112 12.41 9.20 10.47
N GLY A 113 12.68 10.07 9.49
CA GLY A 113 11.77 10.41 8.40
C GLY A 113 11.28 11.85 8.56
N ASP A 114 9.97 12.08 8.40
CA ASP A 114 9.35 13.39 8.60
C ASP A 114 9.33 13.72 10.12
N GLN A 115 10.32 14.45 10.62
CA GLN A 115 10.34 14.92 12.01
C GLN A 115 9.22 15.95 12.27
N ASP A 116 8.93 16.23 13.54
CA ASP A 116 7.76 17.01 13.98
C ASP A 116 6.42 16.41 13.52
N GLN A 117 6.33 15.09 13.42
CA GLN A 117 5.14 14.41 12.97
C GLN A 117 4.66 13.40 14.01
N ALA A 118 3.35 13.37 14.23
CA ALA A 118 2.69 12.30 14.96
C ALA A 118 1.89 11.41 14.01
N PHE A 119 1.89 10.11 14.28
CA PHE A 119 1.13 9.09 13.58
C PHE A 119 0.20 8.41 14.57
N HIS A 120 -1.09 8.32 14.24
CA HIS A 120 -2.12 7.76 15.10
C HIS A 120 -2.92 6.72 14.34
N VAL A 121 -3.27 5.64 15.01
CA VAL A 121 -4.12 4.58 14.49
C VAL A 121 -5.32 4.47 15.41
N TRP A 122 -6.51 4.69 14.88
CA TRP A 122 -7.78 4.44 15.56
C TRP A 122 -8.47 3.22 14.95
N ARG A 123 -9.21 2.48 15.77
CA ARG A 123 -10.03 1.33 15.37
C ARG A 123 -11.48 1.65 15.68
N TYR A 124 -12.33 1.67 14.65
CA TYR A 124 -13.79 1.84 14.76
C TYR A 124 -14.46 0.48 14.60
N ILE A 125 -15.34 0.13 15.54
CA ILE A 125 -16.10 -1.13 15.53
C ILE A 125 -17.57 -0.79 15.22
N GLY A 126 -18.11 -1.38 14.15
CA GLY A 126 -19.42 -1.00 13.59
C GLY A 126 -19.33 -0.38 12.18
N GLY A 127 -18.18 -0.52 11.52
CA GLY A 127 -17.98 -0.12 10.14
C GLY A 127 -18.05 1.40 9.92
N TYR A 128 -18.40 1.79 8.69
CA TYR A 128 -18.57 3.20 8.33
C TYR A 128 -19.74 3.88 9.06
N ALA A 129 -20.77 3.13 9.47
CA ALA A 129 -21.89 3.69 10.22
C ALA A 129 -21.44 4.25 11.59
N GLU A 130 -20.50 3.58 12.25
CA GLU A 130 -19.91 4.08 13.49
C GLU A 130 -19.04 5.33 13.26
N ILE A 131 -18.32 5.39 12.12
CA ILE A 131 -17.57 6.59 11.74
C ILE A 131 -18.51 7.78 11.49
N ASP A 132 -19.64 7.56 10.81
CA ASP A 132 -20.65 8.60 10.59
C ASP A 132 -21.26 9.07 11.92
N LYS A 133 -21.58 8.13 12.83
CA LYS A 133 -22.02 8.44 14.20
C LYS A 133 -20.98 9.28 14.93
N ALA A 134 -19.70 8.90 14.88
CA ALA A 134 -18.60 9.63 15.49
C ALA A 134 -18.53 11.07 14.98
N CYS A 135 -18.59 11.28 13.65
CA CYS A 135 -18.58 12.60 13.03
C CYS A 135 -19.72 13.49 13.56
N VAL A 136 -20.94 12.95 13.62
CA VAL A 136 -22.13 13.68 14.11
C VAL A 136 -22.02 13.99 15.60
N THR A 137 -21.59 13.03 16.41
CA THR A 137 -21.41 13.17 17.87
C THR A 137 -20.35 14.24 18.18
N LEU A 138 -19.20 14.18 17.51
CA LEU A 138 -18.10 15.12 17.70
C LEU A 138 -18.42 16.54 17.19
N ALA A 139 -19.23 16.68 16.14
CA ALA A 139 -19.68 17.99 15.66
C ALA A 139 -20.57 18.74 16.68
N LYS A 140 -21.33 18.00 17.49
CA LYS A 140 -22.21 18.54 18.55
C LYS A 140 -21.45 18.84 19.85
N SER A 141 -20.28 18.25 20.06
CA SER A 141 -19.48 18.45 21.26
C SER A 141 -18.73 19.79 21.23
N ASN A 142 -19.08 20.69 22.18
CA ASN A 142 -18.38 21.96 22.36
C ASN A 142 -16.92 21.75 22.80
N GLU A 143 -16.66 20.74 23.63
CA GLU A 143 -15.30 20.40 24.07
C GLU A 143 -14.46 19.88 22.91
N HIS A 144 -15.02 19.00 22.08
CA HIS A 144 -14.32 18.55 20.86
C HIS A 144 -13.99 19.74 19.95
N ARG A 145 -14.94 20.65 19.73
CA ARG A 145 -14.72 21.84 18.90
C ARG A 145 -13.60 22.74 19.45
N ARG A 146 -13.57 22.92 20.77
CA ARG A 146 -12.49 23.65 21.45
C ARG A 146 -11.14 22.97 21.22
N LEU A 147 -11.04 21.67 21.51
CA LEU A 147 -9.81 20.90 21.32
C LEU A 147 -9.34 20.95 19.87
N TRP A 148 -10.24 20.79 18.91
CA TRP A 148 -9.94 20.85 17.48
C TRP A 148 -9.36 22.20 17.06
N ASN A 149 -9.92 23.31 17.56
CA ASN A 149 -9.44 24.66 17.27
C ASN A 149 -8.05 24.92 17.89
N GLU A 150 -7.85 24.51 19.14
CA GLU A 150 -6.54 24.60 19.82
C GLU A 150 -5.47 23.75 19.11
N GLN A 151 -5.82 22.53 18.70
CA GLN A 151 -4.97 21.65 17.91
C GLN A 151 -4.56 22.30 16.58
N GLY A 152 -5.51 22.96 15.91
CA GLY A 152 -5.31 23.67 14.65
C GLY A 152 -4.21 24.73 14.72
N GLN A 153 -3.98 25.34 15.87
CA GLN A 153 -2.91 26.34 16.08
C GLN A 153 -1.52 25.71 16.18
N CYS A 154 -1.47 24.40 16.49
CA CYS A 154 -0.23 23.66 16.76
C CYS A 154 0.26 22.85 15.55
N ILE A 155 -0.55 22.72 14.50
CA ILE A 155 -0.28 21.84 13.35
C ILE A 155 -0.13 22.64 12.05
N ARG A 156 0.78 22.19 11.20
CA ARG A 156 1.01 22.70 9.85
C ARG A 156 0.10 22.02 8.82
N ALA A 157 -0.13 20.71 8.99
CA ALA A 157 -0.95 19.91 8.08
C ALA A 157 -1.47 18.65 8.77
N ARG A 158 -2.56 18.08 8.24
CA ARG A 158 -3.13 16.80 8.65
C ARG A 158 -3.39 15.93 7.42
N HIS A 159 -3.18 14.63 7.56
CA HIS A 159 -3.60 13.64 6.59
C HIS A 159 -4.39 12.55 7.31
N ASN A 160 -5.47 12.09 6.69
CA ASN A 160 -6.31 11.03 7.21
C ASN A 160 -6.65 10.03 6.10
N GLN A 161 -6.80 8.77 6.49
CA GLN A 161 -7.08 7.65 5.59
C GLN A 161 -7.84 6.56 6.32
N TYR A 162 -8.90 6.02 5.71
CA TYR A 162 -9.57 4.82 6.21
C TYR A 162 -9.03 3.59 5.52
N VAL A 163 -8.68 2.58 6.31
CA VAL A 163 -7.99 1.38 5.89
C VAL A 163 -8.61 0.13 6.52
N LEU A 164 -8.36 -1.00 5.90
CA LEU A 164 -8.71 -2.33 6.41
C LEU A 164 -7.44 -3.11 6.72
N THR A 165 -7.53 -4.09 7.62
CA THR A 165 -6.42 -5.00 7.95
C THR A 165 -6.35 -6.17 6.98
N PHE A 166 -5.15 -6.64 6.64
CA PHE A 166 -5.01 -7.92 5.95
C PHE A 166 -5.35 -9.10 6.88
N SER A 167 -6.18 -10.02 6.41
CA SER A 167 -6.60 -11.22 7.14
C SER A 167 -5.46 -12.19 7.46
N PHE A 168 -4.35 -12.14 6.71
CA PHE A 168 -3.16 -12.96 6.95
C PHE A 168 -2.15 -12.31 7.92
N TRP A 169 -2.39 -11.06 8.32
CA TRP A 169 -1.59 -10.39 9.34
C TRP A 169 -1.99 -10.87 10.74
N PRO A 170 -1.08 -10.95 11.72
CA PRO A 170 -1.47 -11.21 13.09
C PRO A 170 -2.46 -10.16 13.61
N GLN A 171 -3.28 -10.58 14.58
CA GLN A 171 -4.14 -9.68 15.34
C GLN A 171 -3.29 -8.63 16.07
N ILE A 172 -3.83 -7.43 16.20
CA ILE A 172 -3.14 -6.34 16.87
C ILE A 172 -3.25 -6.56 18.39
N GLU A 173 -2.11 -6.77 19.03
CA GLU A 173 -2.00 -7.03 20.46
C GLU A 173 -1.04 -6.03 21.12
N SER A 174 -1.25 -5.76 22.41
CA SER A 174 -0.33 -4.95 23.21
C SER A 174 1.01 -5.67 23.39
N ARG A 175 2.10 -4.92 23.38
CA ARG A 175 3.47 -5.45 23.50
C ARG A 175 4.06 -5.04 24.84
N LYS A 176 4.94 -5.89 25.37
CA LYS A 176 5.65 -5.61 26.63
C LYS A 176 6.96 -4.87 26.36
N GLY A 177 7.33 -3.98 27.28
CA GLY A 177 8.63 -3.31 27.29
C GLY A 177 8.71 -2.13 26.32
N PRO A 178 9.80 -1.35 26.35
CA PRO A 178 9.97 -0.24 25.44
C PRO A 178 10.01 -0.74 23.99
N ASN A 179 9.16 -0.17 23.15
CA ASN A 179 9.05 -0.54 21.74
C ASN A 179 9.44 0.60 20.80
N VAL A 180 10.14 0.26 19.73
CA VAL A 180 10.37 1.12 18.57
C VAL A 180 9.56 0.58 17.40
N TYR A 181 8.83 1.46 16.73
CA TYR A 181 7.94 1.08 15.63
C TYR A 181 8.51 1.55 14.28
N GLU A 182 8.45 0.68 13.27
CA GLU A 182 8.73 1.04 11.88
C GLU A 182 7.43 0.97 11.08
N VAL A 183 6.98 2.09 10.51
CA VAL A 183 5.93 2.07 9.49
C VAL A 183 6.58 2.07 8.11
N ARG A 184 6.18 1.14 7.25
CA ARG A 184 6.59 1.06 5.84
C ARG A 184 5.35 1.28 4.98
N ASN A 185 5.37 2.35 4.20
CA ASN A 185 4.30 2.75 3.31
C ASN A 185 4.69 2.38 1.88
N TYR A 186 3.77 1.73 1.17
CA TYR A 186 3.94 1.30 -0.21
C TYR A 186 2.83 1.90 -1.05
N VAL A 187 3.20 2.67 -2.07
CA VAL A 187 2.28 3.04 -3.15
C VAL A 187 2.41 1.96 -4.21
N LEU A 188 1.34 1.20 -4.42
CA LEU A 188 1.30 0.11 -5.40
C LEU A 188 0.88 0.63 -6.77
N LYS A 189 1.32 -0.07 -7.81
CA LYS A 189 0.79 0.15 -9.17
C LYS A 189 -0.72 -0.14 -9.18
N PRO A 190 -1.57 0.71 -9.78
CA PRO A 190 -2.99 0.45 -9.86
C PRO A 190 -3.29 -0.96 -10.42
N GLY A 191 -4.23 -1.67 -9.78
CA GLY A 191 -4.62 -3.04 -10.14
C GLY A 191 -3.74 -4.16 -9.58
N THR A 192 -2.63 -3.87 -8.88
CA THR A 192 -1.71 -4.91 -8.39
C THR A 192 -1.90 -5.31 -6.93
N MET A 193 -2.86 -4.71 -6.21
CA MET A 193 -3.04 -4.93 -4.76
C MET A 193 -3.28 -6.40 -4.39
N ILE A 194 -4.07 -7.13 -5.17
CA ILE A 194 -4.33 -8.56 -4.92
C ILE A 194 -3.08 -9.41 -5.15
N GLU A 195 -2.38 -9.17 -6.26
CA GLU A 195 -1.15 -9.89 -6.58
C GLU A 195 -0.08 -9.64 -5.50
N TRP A 196 0.06 -8.38 -5.08
CA TRP A 196 0.96 -8.01 -4.01
C TRP A 196 0.56 -8.66 -2.68
N GLY A 197 -0.74 -8.63 -2.34
CA GLY A 197 -1.28 -9.25 -1.12
C GLY A 197 -1.08 -10.77 -1.08
N ASN A 198 -1.29 -11.48 -2.20
CA ASN A 198 -1.08 -12.92 -2.30
C ASN A 198 0.39 -13.31 -2.09
N ASN A 199 1.32 -12.49 -2.58
CA ASN A 199 2.74 -12.69 -2.29
C ASN A 199 3.05 -12.44 -0.82
N TRP A 200 2.48 -11.40 -0.21
CA TRP A 200 2.69 -11.09 1.20
C TRP A 200 2.05 -12.09 2.18
N ALA A 201 0.93 -12.71 1.81
CA ALA A 201 0.33 -13.79 2.59
C ALA A 201 1.30 -14.96 2.81
N ARG A 202 2.18 -15.22 1.84
CA ARG A 202 3.30 -16.18 1.99
C ARG A 202 4.47 -15.53 2.72
N ALA A 203 4.86 -14.32 2.31
CA ALA A 203 6.06 -13.64 2.81
C ALA A 203 6.02 -13.39 4.33
N ILE A 204 4.85 -13.10 4.89
CA ILE A 204 4.70 -12.81 6.33
C ILE A 204 5.12 -14.00 7.20
N SER A 205 5.00 -15.24 6.71
CA SER A 205 5.39 -16.45 7.46
C SER A 205 6.87 -16.46 7.84
N PHE A 206 7.74 -15.95 6.96
CA PHE A 206 9.18 -15.82 7.23
C PHE A 206 9.49 -14.82 8.35
N ARG A 207 8.54 -13.96 8.70
CA ARG A 207 8.70 -12.89 9.70
C ARG A 207 7.95 -13.17 11.01
N ARG A 208 7.28 -14.31 11.14
CA ARG A 208 6.48 -14.65 12.34
C ARG A 208 7.33 -14.98 13.56
N GLU A 209 8.44 -15.68 13.39
CA GLU A 209 9.29 -16.16 14.49
C GLU A 209 9.83 -15.04 15.39
N ASN A 210 10.03 -13.84 14.83
CA ASN A 210 10.57 -12.69 15.57
C ASN A 210 9.46 -11.81 16.17
N GLU A 211 8.19 -12.19 16.00
CA GLU A 211 7.01 -11.46 16.49
C GLU A 211 7.01 -9.97 16.11
N GLU A 212 7.68 -9.58 15.04
CA GLU A 212 7.92 -8.18 14.64
C GLU A 212 6.70 -7.54 13.96
N ALA A 213 5.77 -8.35 13.43
CA ALA A 213 4.59 -7.88 12.72
C ALA A 213 3.55 -7.33 13.71
N PHE A 214 3.27 -6.02 13.67
CA PHE A 214 2.26 -5.39 14.54
C PHE A 214 0.93 -5.20 13.83
N ALA A 215 0.94 -4.56 12.65
CA ALA A 215 -0.27 -4.35 11.86
C ALA A 215 0.04 -4.25 10.36
N GLY A 216 -0.92 -4.64 9.52
CA GLY A 216 -0.83 -4.57 8.08
C GLY A 216 -2.13 -4.08 7.49
N PHE A 217 -2.09 -2.95 6.79
CA PHE A 217 -3.30 -2.25 6.33
C PHE A 217 -3.29 -1.99 4.82
N PHE A 218 -4.46 -1.92 4.21
CA PHE A 218 -4.65 -1.46 2.83
C PHE A 218 -5.76 -0.40 2.74
N SER A 219 -5.53 0.58 1.87
CA SER A 219 -6.40 1.75 1.70
C SER A 219 -7.81 1.40 1.23
N GLN A 220 -8.83 2.01 1.84
CA GLN A 220 -10.22 2.06 1.32
C GLN A 220 -10.64 3.47 0.90
N ILE A 221 -10.34 4.48 1.72
CA ILE A 221 -10.71 5.89 1.46
C ILE A 221 -9.50 6.79 1.74
N GLY A 222 -9.31 7.81 0.91
CA GLY A 222 -8.15 8.72 0.96
C GLY A 222 -7.13 8.36 -0.12
N ARG A 223 -5.86 8.19 0.25
CA ARG A 223 -4.82 7.77 -0.70
C ARG A 223 -5.02 6.31 -1.12
N LEU A 224 -5.46 6.09 -2.36
CA LEU A 224 -5.73 4.75 -2.88
C LEU A 224 -4.45 4.01 -3.30
N TYR A 225 -4.56 2.70 -3.46
CA TYR A 225 -3.46 1.79 -3.81
C TYR A 225 -2.30 1.85 -2.82
N ASN A 226 -2.58 2.23 -1.57
CA ASN A 226 -1.58 2.31 -0.51
C ASN A 226 -1.69 1.10 0.42
N VAL A 227 -0.53 0.61 0.83
CA VAL A 227 -0.38 -0.43 1.85
C VAL A 227 0.57 0.06 2.94
N HIS A 228 0.24 -0.24 4.18
CA HIS A 228 0.99 0.17 5.36
C HIS A 228 1.34 -1.05 6.19
N HIS A 229 2.61 -1.31 6.39
CA HIS A 229 3.08 -2.29 7.37
C HIS A 229 3.63 -1.57 8.59
N VAL A 230 3.13 -1.93 9.77
CA VAL A 230 3.65 -1.49 11.05
C VAL A 230 4.38 -2.67 11.69
N TRP A 231 5.65 -2.46 11.99
CA TRP A 231 6.51 -3.41 12.66
C TRP A 231 6.91 -2.87 14.03
N ALA A 232 7.06 -3.72 15.03
CA ALA A 232 7.59 -3.35 16.33
C ALA A 232 8.81 -4.18 16.70
N TYR A 233 9.76 -3.52 17.34
CA TYR A 233 11.04 -4.05 17.78
C TYR A 233 11.35 -3.49 19.16
N SER A 234 12.21 -4.16 19.93
CA SER A 234 12.70 -3.61 21.21
C SER A 234 13.53 -2.34 21.01
N ASP A 235 14.30 -2.28 19.92
CA ASP A 235 15.24 -1.21 19.63
C ASP A 235 15.71 -1.26 18.16
N LEU A 236 16.57 -0.32 17.76
CA LEU A 236 17.08 -0.23 16.40
C LEU A 236 18.09 -1.32 16.03
N GLN A 237 18.80 -1.88 17.02
CA GLN A 237 19.75 -2.96 16.80
C GLN A 237 19.00 -4.27 16.55
N SER A 238 18.01 -4.59 17.38
CA SER A 238 17.15 -5.77 17.16
C SER A 238 16.39 -5.65 15.84
N ARG A 239 15.93 -4.45 15.45
CA ARG A 239 15.39 -4.21 14.10
C ARG A 239 16.38 -4.61 13.00
N LYS A 240 17.64 -4.18 13.09
CA LYS A 240 18.66 -4.48 12.07
C LYS A 240 18.86 -6.00 11.97
N GLU A 241 19.12 -6.65 13.11
CA GLU A 241 19.37 -8.09 13.19
C GLU A 241 18.20 -8.90 12.65
N THR A 242 16.97 -8.53 13.02
CA THR A 242 15.75 -9.21 12.57
C THR A 242 15.58 -9.13 11.05
N ARG A 243 15.82 -7.95 10.47
CA ARG A 243 15.74 -7.76 9.01
C ARG A 243 16.83 -8.51 8.26
N GLU A 244 18.05 -8.54 8.79
CA GLU A 244 19.15 -9.33 8.21
C GLU A 244 18.90 -10.83 8.32
N ALA A 245 18.31 -11.29 9.43
CA ALA A 245 17.93 -12.68 9.62
C ALA A 245 16.87 -13.14 8.60
N ALA A 246 15.89 -12.28 8.27
CA ALA A 246 14.89 -12.59 7.24
C ALA A 246 15.52 -12.88 5.87
N TRP A 247 16.61 -12.18 5.49
CA TRP A 247 17.32 -12.43 4.23
C TRP A 247 18.05 -13.78 4.18
N ARG A 248 18.30 -14.41 5.33
CA ARG A 248 18.91 -15.75 5.39
C ARG A 248 17.88 -16.87 5.22
N LYS A 249 16.58 -16.56 5.22
CA LYS A 249 15.51 -17.55 5.08
C LYS A 249 15.27 -17.90 3.60
N PRO A 250 15.35 -19.19 3.22
CA PRO A 250 15.08 -19.60 1.84
C PRO A 250 13.67 -19.18 1.39
N GLY A 251 13.55 -18.57 0.20
CA GLY A 251 12.28 -18.14 -0.38
C GLY A 251 11.87 -16.70 -0.03
N TRP A 252 12.56 -16.04 0.90
CA TRP A 252 12.34 -14.62 1.17
C TRP A 252 12.73 -13.75 -0.04
N ASP A 253 13.85 -14.06 -0.67
CA ASP A 253 14.35 -13.44 -1.90
C ASP A 253 13.35 -13.53 -3.06
N GLU A 254 12.72 -14.69 -3.22
CA GLU A 254 11.64 -14.90 -4.20
C GLU A 254 10.43 -14.00 -3.90
N CYS A 255 9.99 -13.92 -2.63
CA CYS A 255 8.90 -13.04 -2.23
C CYS A 255 9.22 -11.57 -2.53
N VAL A 256 10.46 -11.13 -2.31
CA VAL A 256 10.92 -9.78 -2.66
C VAL A 256 10.88 -9.57 -4.18
N ALA A 257 11.37 -10.53 -4.96
CA ALA A 257 11.39 -10.46 -6.43
C ALA A 257 9.99 -10.31 -7.04
N TYR A 258 8.96 -10.92 -6.44
CA TYR A 258 7.57 -10.79 -6.90
C TYR A 258 6.83 -9.56 -6.37
N THR A 259 7.26 -8.97 -5.25
CA THR A 259 6.54 -7.82 -4.66
C THR A 259 7.12 -6.47 -5.08
N VAL A 260 8.44 -6.35 -5.22
CA VAL A 260 9.13 -5.09 -5.58
C VAL A 260 8.64 -4.50 -6.91
N PRO A 261 8.49 -5.27 -8.00
CA PRO A 261 8.02 -4.74 -9.28
C PRO A 261 6.60 -4.17 -9.25
N LEU A 262 5.80 -4.49 -8.23
CA LEU A 262 4.43 -4.01 -8.08
C LEU A 262 4.35 -2.67 -7.34
N ILE A 263 5.46 -2.21 -6.75
CA ILE A 263 5.54 -0.97 -5.98
C ILE A 263 6.00 0.19 -6.87
N GLN A 264 5.34 1.34 -6.77
CA GLN A 264 5.76 2.60 -7.39
C GLN A 264 6.66 3.43 -6.47
N GLN A 265 6.29 3.53 -5.19
CA GLN A 265 7.04 4.30 -4.19
C GLN A 265 7.02 3.56 -2.86
N MET A 266 8.11 3.66 -2.12
CA MET A 266 8.24 3.10 -0.79
C MET A 266 8.87 4.13 0.14
N HIS A 267 8.25 4.37 1.29
CA HIS A 267 8.78 5.21 2.35
C HIS A 267 8.71 4.49 3.67
N THR A 268 9.65 4.79 4.57
CA THR A 268 9.63 4.24 5.92
C THR A 268 9.92 5.31 6.95
N LYS A 269 9.34 5.15 8.14
CA LYS A 269 9.54 6.02 9.29
C LYS A 269 9.81 5.16 10.52
N ILE A 270 10.70 5.64 11.38
CA ILE A 270 10.89 5.08 12.72
C ILE A 270 10.16 5.99 13.69
N MET A 271 9.42 5.38 14.60
CA MET A 271 8.52 6.06 15.53
C MET A 271 8.66 5.49 16.93
N VAL A 272 8.43 6.33 17.93
CA VAL A 272 8.37 5.94 19.34
C VAL A 272 6.99 6.24 19.91
N PRO A 273 6.43 5.38 20.78
CA PRO A 273 5.13 5.62 21.39
C PRO A 273 5.10 6.95 22.13
N LEU A 274 3.96 7.64 22.05
CA LEU A 274 3.70 8.83 22.88
C LEU A 274 3.31 8.40 24.31
N PRO A 275 3.48 9.28 25.33
CA PRO A 275 3.26 8.91 26.74
C PRO A 275 1.85 8.44 27.11
N PHE A 276 0.85 8.76 26.28
CA PHE A 276 -0.54 8.31 26.44
C PHE A 276 -0.90 7.16 25.49
N SER A 277 0.04 6.68 24.68
CA SER A 277 -0.20 5.60 23.75
C SER A 277 -0.33 4.27 24.49
N PRO A 278 -1.26 3.37 24.08
CA PRO A 278 -1.36 2.01 24.63
C PRO A 278 -0.23 1.07 24.16
N THR A 279 0.69 1.57 23.33
CA THR A 279 1.80 0.82 22.72
C THR A 279 3.17 1.09 23.35
N GLN A 280 3.18 1.62 24.58
CA GLN A 280 4.39 1.91 25.35
C GLN A 280 5.28 0.69 25.57
#